data_AF-A0A424YH63-F1
#
_entry.id   AF-A0A424YH63-F1
#
_cell.length_a   1.000
_cell.length_b   1.000
_cell.length_c   1.000
_cell.angle_alpha   90.00
_cell.angle_beta   90.00
_cell.angle_gamma   90.00
#
_symmetry.space_group_name_H-M   'P 1'
#
loop_
_entity.id
_entity.type
_entity.pdbx_description
1 polymer ?
#
loop_
_entity_poly.entity_id
_entity_poly.type
_entity_poly.pdbx_seq_one_letter_code
_entity_poly.pdbx_strand_id
1 'polypeptide(L)'
;MAAPGVFYIEKTQGVASVGRGFKRIPPGYYLYGLALLLITGLVLSAYLVGGQVSFNREGDEEIIGTDFLVYFQKIYRDCEHQVVKISKEDEEDFPEGFSPTSFAGLTRQDLSSLIPAGWEIKKFSSREITLHKVLQGACPACTEERYIGIFQDKIAIFQGKPPHGILKEITSYEVKEIYRQELEEGIPFADEKEKRRILESYTS
;
A
#
# COMPACT_ATOMS: atom_id res chain seq x y z
N MET A 1 64.30 20.03 -16.00
CA MET A 1 64.64 21.14 -16.91
C MET A 1 64.03 22.43 -16.35
N ALA A 2 64.90 23.41 -16.09
CA ALA A 2 64.69 24.85 -15.98
C ALA A 2 63.46 25.43 -15.22
N ALA A 3 63.75 26.04 -14.07
CA ALA A 3 63.12 27.28 -13.54
C ALA A 3 63.56 28.51 -14.41
N PRO A 4 63.39 29.81 -14.07
CA PRO A 4 62.77 30.49 -12.91
C PRO A 4 62.00 31.82 -13.26
N GLY A 5 61.59 32.61 -12.26
CA GLY A 5 61.17 34.02 -12.42
C GLY A 5 60.44 34.58 -11.19
N VAL A 6 61.11 34.80 -10.04
CA VAL A 6 61.65 36.10 -9.56
C VAL A 6 60.53 37.12 -9.26
N PHE A 7 60.04 37.22 -8.01
CA PHE A 7 60.48 38.11 -6.91
C PHE A 7 60.59 39.61 -7.26
N TYR A 8 59.75 40.45 -6.62
CA TYR A 8 60.16 41.73 -6.02
C TYR A 8 59.36 42.01 -4.74
N ILE A 9 60.00 42.76 -3.85
CA ILE A 9 59.82 42.87 -2.40
C ILE A 9 59.50 44.35 -2.09
N GLU A 10 58.66 44.64 -1.09
CA GLU A 10 58.86 45.71 -0.07
C GLU A 10 57.71 45.63 0.97
N LYS A 11 57.95 45.32 2.26
CA LYS A 11 58.31 46.21 3.41
C LYS A 11 57.24 47.31 3.62
N THR A 12 56.59 47.53 4.78
CA THR A 12 57.03 47.54 6.19
C THR A 12 55.83 47.55 7.16
N GLN A 13 56.02 46.90 8.32
CA GLN A 13 55.65 47.28 9.70
C GLN A 13 54.22 47.72 10.09
N GLY A 14 53.72 47.11 11.17
CA GLY A 14 52.65 47.69 11.98
C GLY A 14 52.03 46.70 12.96
N VAL A 15 52.65 46.49 14.12
CA VAL A 15 52.04 45.80 15.24
C VAL A 15 50.96 46.72 15.82
N ALA A 16 49.70 46.31 15.81
CA ALA A 16 48.64 46.96 16.59
C ALA A 16 47.64 45.93 17.09
N SER A 17 47.64 45.82 18.41
CA SER A 17 46.76 45.07 19.29
C SER A 17 45.31 45.57 19.32
N VAL A 18 44.45 44.74 19.93
CA VAL A 18 43.19 45.08 20.66
C VAL A 18 41.87 44.94 19.90
N GLY A 19 41.01 44.07 20.46
CA GLY A 19 39.62 44.43 20.71
C GLY A 19 38.55 43.77 19.83
N ARG A 20 38.28 42.47 20.03
CA ARG A 20 36.97 41.91 19.62
C ARG A 20 35.90 42.40 20.60
N GLY A 21 35.34 43.57 20.31
CA GLY A 21 34.14 44.09 20.95
C GLY A 21 32.93 43.23 20.60
N PHE A 22 32.49 42.41 21.55
CA PHE A 22 31.14 41.83 21.56
C PHE A 22 30.15 43.00 21.63
N LYS A 23 29.50 43.34 20.50
CA LYS A 23 28.42 44.33 20.48
C LYS A 23 27.28 43.77 21.35
N ARG A 24 27.09 44.39 22.52
CA ARG A 24 25.93 44.16 23.39
C ARG A 24 24.66 44.46 22.60
N ILE A 25 23.85 43.44 22.37
CA ILE A 25 22.52 43.58 21.80
C ILE A 25 21.64 44.29 22.86
N PRO A 26 20.96 45.40 22.52
CA PRO A 26 20.17 46.14 23.49
C PRO A 26 19.02 45.28 24.05
N PRO A 27 18.76 45.31 25.38
CA PRO A 27 17.91 44.35 26.08
C PRO A 27 16.42 44.38 25.66
N GLY A 28 15.99 45.37 24.88
CA GLY A 28 14.60 45.48 24.43
C GLY A 28 14.20 44.50 23.31
N TYR A 29 15.15 43.99 22.52
CA TYR A 29 14.83 43.14 21.36
C TYR A 29 14.53 41.68 21.72
N TYR A 30 14.90 41.23 22.92
CA TYR A 30 14.64 39.86 23.38
C TYR A 30 13.15 39.59 23.61
N LEU A 31 12.41 40.61 24.08
CA LEU A 31 10.96 40.49 24.30
C LEU A 31 10.19 40.36 22.98
N TYR A 32 10.59 41.13 21.95
CA TYR A 32 9.97 41.03 20.63
C TYR A 32 10.31 39.70 19.93
N GLY A 33 11.54 39.20 20.10
CA GLY A 33 11.93 37.88 19.55
C GLY A 33 11.14 36.72 20.19
N LEU A 34 10.95 36.75 21.52
CA LEU A 34 10.16 35.75 22.23
C LEU A 34 8.67 35.82 21.85
N ALA A 35 8.11 37.02 21.73
CA ALA A 35 6.71 37.19 21.32
C ALA A 35 6.47 36.64 19.90
N LEU A 36 7.38 36.89 18.96
CA LEU A 36 7.26 36.42 17.59
C LEU A 36 7.37 34.88 17.51
N LEU A 37 8.26 34.27 18.29
CA LEU A 37 8.34 32.81 18.42
C LEU A 37 7.05 32.19 18.96
N LEU A 38 6.45 32.80 19.99
CA LEU A 38 5.18 32.32 20.55
C LEU A 38 4.02 32.42 19.54
N ILE A 39 3.94 33.51 18.78
CA ILE A 39 2.91 33.66 17.73
C ILE A 39 3.13 32.63 16.62
N THR A 40 4.36 32.45 16.13
CA THR A 40 4.64 31.42 15.11
C THR A 40 4.37 30.01 15.63
N GLY A 41 4.64 29.73 16.90
CA GLY A 41 4.35 28.46 17.54
C GLY A 41 2.84 28.20 17.64
N LEU A 42 2.06 29.22 18.02
CA LEU A 42 0.60 29.11 18.05
C LEU A 42 0.00 28.89 16.67
N VAL A 43 0.48 29.61 15.65
CA VAL A 43 0.04 29.41 14.26
C VAL A 43 0.39 28.01 13.76
N LEU A 44 1.60 27.51 14.03
CA LEU A 44 1.99 26.14 13.67
C LEU A 44 1.14 25.10 14.41
N SER A 45 0.87 25.30 15.71
CA SER A 45 0.01 24.41 16.48
C SER A 45 -1.43 24.42 15.98
N ALA A 46 -1.96 25.58 15.59
CA ALA A 46 -3.30 25.68 15.01
C ALA A 46 -3.35 25.04 13.62
N TYR A 47 -2.25 25.05 12.86
CA TYR A 47 -2.17 24.34 11.57
C TYR A 47 -2.07 22.82 11.75
N LEU A 48 -1.30 22.35 12.74
CA LEU A 48 -1.19 20.93 13.06
C LEU A 48 -2.48 20.36 13.66
N VAL A 49 -3.19 21.13 14.49
CA VAL A 49 -4.49 20.73 15.05
C VAL A 49 -5.63 20.95 14.05
N GLY A 50 -5.59 22.03 13.27
CA GLY A 50 -6.57 22.35 12.23
C GLY A 50 -6.56 21.39 11.05
N GLY A 51 -5.43 20.73 10.76
CA GLY A 51 -5.34 19.66 9.77
C GLY A 51 -6.05 18.35 10.16
N GLN A 52 -6.55 18.23 11.40
CA GLN A 52 -7.34 17.08 11.87
C GLN A 52 -8.82 17.42 12.08
N VAL A 53 -9.23 18.68 11.92
CA VAL A 53 -10.65 19.04 11.92
C VAL A 53 -11.20 18.78 10.53
N SER A 54 -11.41 17.50 10.22
CA SER A 54 -12.38 17.11 9.21
C SER A 54 -13.68 17.83 9.57
N PHE A 55 -14.09 18.77 8.73
CA PHE A 55 -15.42 19.36 8.76
C PHE A 55 -16.41 18.18 8.67
N ASN A 56 -16.89 17.73 9.82
CA ASN A 56 -17.99 16.78 9.91
C ASN A 56 -19.22 17.59 9.51
N ARG A 57 -19.53 17.54 8.22
CA ARG A 57 -20.68 18.22 7.65
C ARG A 57 -21.92 17.49 8.15
N GLU A 58 -22.42 17.93 9.29
CA GLU A 58 -23.70 17.56 9.85
C GLU A 58 -24.78 18.07 8.88
N GLY A 59 -25.27 17.19 8.01
CA GLY A 59 -26.16 17.56 6.93
C GLY A 59 -26.51 16.34 6.10
N ASP A 60 -27.63 15.73 6.48
CA ASP A 60 -28.33 14.60 5.89
C ASP A 60 -27.66 13.25 6.13
N GLU A 61 -28.30 12.42 6.96
CA GLU A 61 -27.99 10.99 7.03
C GLU A 61 -28.15 10.43 5.62
N GLU A 62 -27.03 10.00 5.02
CA GLU A 62 -27.06 9.42 3.69
C GLU A 62 -27.88 8.13 3.76
N ILE A 63 -29.00 8.11 3.04
CA ILE A 63 -29.89 6.96 2.91
C ILE A 63 -29.74 6.36 1.52
N ILE A 64 -29.94 5.05 1.43
CA ILE A 64 -29.90 4.34 0.16
C ILE A 64 -31.15 4.69 -0.65
N GLY A 65 -30.97 5.11 -1.90
CA GLY A 65 -32.05 5.41 -2.82
C GLY A 65 -32.82 4.17 -3.26
N THR A 66 -33.81 4.34 -4.13
CA THR A 66 -34.59 3.23 -4.70
C THR A 66 -33.92 2.57 -5.91
N ASP A 67 -33.00 3.29 -6.59
CA ASP A 67 -32.14 2.75 -7.65
C ASP A 67 -30.69 2.87 -7.19
N PHE A 68 -30.16 1.74 -6.72
CA PHE A 68 -28.80 1.62 -6.24
C PHE A 68 -28.17 0.32 -6.76
N LEU A 69 -26.84 0.30 -6.73
CA LEU A 69 -26.02 -0.84 -7.07
C LEU A 69 -25.28 -1.32 -5.84
N VAL A 70 -25.31 -2.62 -5.59
CA VAL A 70 -24.49 -3.24 -4.56
C VAL A 70 -23.36 -4.01 -5.22
N TYR A 71 -22.15 -3.64 -4.87
CA TYR A 71 -20.91 -4.29 -5.29
C TYR A 71 -20.44 -5.20 -4.17
N PHE A 72 -20.20 -6.46 -4.50
CA PHE A 72 -19.64 -7.45 -3.61
C PHE A 72 -18.21 -7.74 -4.03
N GLN A 73 -17.26 -7.45 -3.16
CA GLN A 73 -15.85 -7.60 -3.44
C GLN A 73 -15.24 -8.67 -2.51
N LYS A 74 -14.90 -9.82 -3.07
CA LYS A 74 -14.15 -10.87 -2.35
C LYS A 74 -12.66 -10.63 -2.58
N ILE A 75 -11.88 -10.50 -1.51
CA ILE A 75 -10.42 -10.30 -1.56
C ILE A 75 -9.75 -11.55 -0.98
N TYR A 76 -8.93 -12.22 -1.78
CA TYR A 76 -8.24 -13.46 -1.38
C TYR A 76 -6.81 -13.13 -0.93
N ARG A 77 -6.45 -13.47 0.31
CA ARG A 77 -5.14 -13.07 0.87
C ARG A 77 -3.95 -13.73 0.18
N ASP A 78 -4.11 -14.96 -0.29
CA ASP A 78 -2.96 -15.75 -0.77
C ASP A 78 -2.56 -15.41 -2.21
N CYS A 79 -3.46 -14.77 -2.97
CA CYS A 79 -3.20 -14.36 -4.35
C CYS A 79 -3.49 -12.88 -4.64
N GLU A 80 -3.93 -12.12 -3.63
CA GLU A 80 -4.33 -10.70 -3.71
C GLU A 80 -5.41 -10.39 -4.77
N HIS A 81 -5.99 -11.39 -5.42
CA HIS A 81 -7.05 -11.21 -6.41
C HIS A 81 -8.33 -10.69 -5.77
N GLN A 82 -8.94 -9.75 -6.47
CA GLN A 82 -10.22 -9.13 -6.10
C GLN A 82 -11.27 -9.57 -7.11
N VAL A 83 -12.31 -10.24 -6.61
CA VAL A 83 -13.46 -10.61 -7.43
C VAL A 83 -14.59 -9.67 -7.06
N VAL A 84 -14.93 -8.77 -7.98
CA VAL A 84 -16.03 -7.82 -7.85
C VAL A 84 -17.24 -8.37 -8.60
N LYS A 85 -18.39 -8.44 -7.92
CA LYS A 85 -19.67 -8.81 -8.50
C LYS A 85 -20.71 -7.71 -8.27
N ILE A 86 -21.57 -7.50 -9.25
CA ILE A 86 -22.60 -6.45 -9.23
C ILE A 86 -23.96 -7.09 -9.01
N SER A 87 -24.78 -6.49 -8.15
CA SER A 87 -26.07 -7.06 -7.75
C SER A 87 -27.11 -7.22 -8.87
N LYS A 88 -26.87 -6.66 -10.07
CA LYS A 88 -27.79 -6.74 -11.22
C LYS A 88 -27.45 -7.89 -12.19
N GLU A 89 -26.29 -8.52 -12.06
CA GLU A 89 -25.76 -9.41 -13.10
C GLU A 89 -25.91 -10.90 -12.75
N ASP A 90 -25.68 -11.32 -11.50
CA ASP A 90 -25.69 -12.74 -11.13
C ASP A 90 -26.30 -12.96 -9.72
N GLU A 91 -27.55 -13.42 -9.65
CA GLU A 91 -28.23 -13.72 -8.36
C GLU A 91 -27.67 -14.98 -7.65
N GLU A 92 -26.95 -15.84 -8.37
CA GLU A 92 -26.54 -17.17 -7.90
C GLU A 92 -25.38 -17.16 -6.89
N ASP A 93 -24.72 -16.03 -6.65
CA ASP A 93 -23.48 -15.96 -5.85
C ASP A 93 -23.57 -15.03 -4.63
N PHE A 94 -24.80 -14.64 -4.24
CA PHE A 94 -25.02 -13.90 -3.01
C PHE A 94 -24.85 -14.80 -1.77
N PRO A 95 -24.40 -14.23 -0.64
CA PRO A 95 -24.43 -14.96 0.62
C PRO A 95 -25.87 -15.37 0.96
N GLU A 96 -26.05 -16.60 1.45
CA GLU A 96 -27.38 -17.12 1.81
C GLU A 96 -28.12 -16.17 2.76
N GLY A 97 -29.37 -15.84 2.42
CA GLY A 97 -30.20 -14.91 3.19
C GLY A 97 -29.96 -13.43 2.90
N PHE A 98 -29.14 -13.09 1.91
CA PHE A 98 -28.85 -11.70 1.54
C PHE A 98 -29.66 -11.27 0.32
N SER A 99 -30.46 -10.20 0.45
CA SER A 99 -31.25 -9.65 -0.66
C SER A 99 -30.99 -8.14 -0.82
N PRO A 100 -30.30 -7.73 -1.89
CA PRO A 100 -29.97 -6.33 -2.14
C PRO A 100 -31.19 -5.40 -2.16
N THR A 101 -32.36 -5.87 -2.62
CA THR A 101 -33.59 -5.07 -2.73
C THR A 101 -34.14 -4.57 -1.40
N SER A 102 -33.72 -5.17 -0.28
CA SER A 102 -34.16 -4.79 1.07
C SER A 102 -33.42 -3.58 1.66
N PHE A 103 -32.41 -3.03 0.97
CA PHE A 103 -31.58 -1.96 1.53
C PHE A 103 -32.04 -0.55 1.23
N ALA A 104 -33.05 -0.38 0.35
CA ALA A 104 -33.61 0.94 0.06
C ALA A 104 -34.10 1.63 1.34
N GLY A 105 -33.67 2.87 1.55
CA GLY A 105 -34.03 3.68 2.72
C GLY A 105 -33.26 3.35 4.00
N LEU A 106 -32.31 2.42 3.98
CA LEU A 106 -31.47 2.14 5.15
C LEU A 106 -30.32 3.15 5.26
N THR A 107 -29.95 3.45 6.51
CA THR A 107 -28.73 4.19 6.83
C THR A 107 -27.52 3.25 6.82
N ARG A 108 -26.31 3.82 6.88
CA ARG A 108 -25.08 3.03 7.06
C ARG A 108 -25.11 2.17 8.32
N GLN A 109 -25.71 2.67 9.40
CA GLN A 109 -25.77 1.97 10.68
C GLN A 109 -26.75 0.80 10.62
N ASP A 110 -27.91 0.99 10.01
CA ASP A 110 -28.89 -0.08 9.80
C ASP A 110 -28.31 -1.17 8.90
N LEU A 111 -27.67 -0.77 7.80
CA LEU A 111 -27.00 -1.70 6.90
C LEU A 111 -25.92 -2.51 7.63
N SER A 112 -25.13 -1.87 8.50
CA SER A 112 -24.08 -2.56 9.26
C SER A 112 -24.61 -3.64 10.21
N SER A 113 -25.89 -3.56 10.62
CA SER A 113 -26.53 -4.56 11.47
C SER A 113 -27.10 -5.74 10.68
N LEU A 114 -27.33 -5.56 9.38
CA LEU A 114 -27.89 -6.57 8.48
C LEU A 114 -26.83 -7.34 7.67
N ILE A 115 -25.61 -6.80 7.56
CA ILE A 115 -24.54 -7.49 6.83
C ILE A 115 -24.09 -8.75 7.57
N PRO A 116 -23.89 -9.89 6.86
CA PRO A 116 -23.39 -11.11 7.47
C PRO A 116 -21.98 -10.94 8.03
N ALA A 117 -21.63 -11.77 9.01
CA ALA A 117 -20.32 -11.76 9.64
C ALA A 117 -19.17 -11.87 8.62
N GLY A 118 -18.17 -11.00 8.77
CA GLY A 118 -16.97 -10.95 7.93
C GLY A 118 -17.10 -10.10 6.66
N TRP A 119 -18.26 -9.50 6.39
CA TRP A 119 -18.39 -8.44 5.40
C TRP A 119 -18.21 -7.07 6.06
N GLU A 120 -17.59 -6.13 5.36
CA GLU A 120 -17.50 -4.73 5.81
C GLU A 120 -17.91 -3.77 4.69
N ILE A 121 -18.47 -2.63 5.08
CA ILE A 121 -18.87 -1.57 4.16
C ILE A 121 -17.65 -0.69 3.85
N LYS A 122 -17.13 -0.77 2.62
CA LYS A 122 -16.05 0.10 2.15
C LYS A 122 -16.56 1.43 1.64
N LYS A 123 -17.62 1.39 0.84
CA LYS A 123 -18.26 2.55 0.25
C LYS A 123 -19.75 2.49 0.53
N PHE A 124 -20.30 3.60 0.97
CA PHE A 124 -21.71 3.76 1.23
C PHE A 124 -22.14 5.06 0.59
N SER A 125 -23.14 4.97 -0.29
CA SER A 125 -23.77 6.14 -0.89
C SER A 125 -25.21 5.84 -1.28
N SER A 126 -25.97 6.89 -1.58
CA SER A 126 -27.36 6.76 -2.02
C SER A 126 -27.59 5.92 -3.29
N ARG A 127 -26.57 5.71 -4.13
CA ARG A 127 -26.66 4.96 -5.40
C ARG A 127 -25.73 3.77 -5.49
N GLU A 128 -24.75 3.69 -4.61
CA GLU A 128 -23.69 2.71 -4.69
C GLU A 128 -23.24 2.29 -3.31
N ILE A 129 -23.23 0.99 -3.09
CA ILE A 129 -22.76 0.35 -1.86
C ILE A 129 -21.69 -0.65 -2.26
N THR A 130 -20.54 -0.60 -1.61
CA THR A 130 -19.48 -1.60 -1.81
C THR A 130 -19.24 -2.33 -0.51
N LEU A 131 -19.55 -3.62 -0.53
CA LEU A 131 -19.27 -4.55 0.54
C LEU A 131 -18.04 -5.36 0.17
N HIS A 132 -17.09 -5.49 1.08
CA HIS A 132 -15.93 -6.36 0.87
C HIS A 132 -15.86 -7.46 1.92
N LYS A 133 -15.31 -8.60 1.53
CA LYS A 133 -15.01 -9.71 2.43
C LYS A 133 -13.61 -10.22 2.13
N VAL A 134 -12.78 -10.26 3.17
CA VAL A 134 -11.44 -10.82 3.08
C VAL A 134 -11.51 -12.30 3.39
N LEU A 135 -11.17 -13.13 2.40
CA LEU A 135 -11.13 -14.58 2.49
C LEU A 135 -9.68 -15.05 2.67
N GLN A 136 -9.51 -16.06 3.52
CA GLN A 136 -8.27 -16.82 3.61
C GLN A 136 -8.21 -17.81 2.44
N GLY A 137 -7.04 -18.08 1.88
CA GLY A 137 -6.90 -18.95 0.72
C GLY A 137 -6.74 -18.19 -0.60
N ALA A 138 -6.44 -18.95 -1.66
CA ALA A 138 -6.43 -18.48 -3.04
C ALA A 138 -7.84 -18.52 -3.66
N CYS A 139 -8.10 -17.68 -4.65
CA CYS A 139 -9.37 -17.70 -5.39
C CYS A 139 -9.52 -19.00 -6.22
N PRO A 140 -10.76 -19.42 -6.57
CA PRO A 140 -10.99 -20.64 -7.36
C PRO A 140 -10.15 -20.72 -8.64
N ALA A 141 -9.99 -19.61 -9.35
CA ALA A 141 -9.14 -19.53 -10.53
C ALA A 141 -7.67 -19.84 -10.21
N CYS A 142 -7.11 -19.23 -9.15
CA CYS A 142 -5.74 -19.50 -8.73
C CYS A 142 -5.53 -20.90 -8.15
N THR A 143 -6.57 -21.54 -7.60
CA THR A 143 -6.44 -22.93 -7.14
C THR A 143 -6.35 -23.92 -8.29
N GLU A 144 -6.80 -23.58 -9.49
CA GLU A 144 -6.67 -24.46 -10.66
C GLU A 144 -5.34 -24.29 -11.38
N GLU A 145 -4.74 -23.10 -11.29
CA GLU A 145 -3.44 -22.80 -11.87
C GLU A 145 -2.31 -23.54 -11.18
N ARG A 146 -1.35 -24.00 -11.99
CA ARG A 146 -0.13 -24.67 -11.52
C ARG A 146 1.07 -23.79 -11.79
N TYR A 147 2.00 -23.80 -10.85
CA TYR A 147 3.19 -22.98 -10.87
C TYR A 147 4.43 -23.83 -10.62
N ILE A 148 5.53 -23.48 -11.27
CA ILE A 148 6.86 -23.98 -10.94
C ILE A 148 7.51 -22.94 -10.02
N GLY A 149 8.01 -23.38 -8.86
CA GLY A 149 8.72 -22.50 -7.94
C GLY A 149 9.77 -23.21 -7.10
N ILE A 150 10.15 -22.60 -5.98
CA ILE A 150 11.22 -23.11 -5.11
C ILE A 150 10.65 -23.75 -3.84
N PHE A 151 11.15 -24.94 -3.52
CA PHE A 151 10.97 -25.56 -2.21
C PHE A 151 12.29 -26.19 -1.74
N GLN A 152 12.82 -25.72 -0.60
CA GLN A 152 14.07 -26.23 -0.02
C GLN A 152 15.24 -26.30 -1.03
N ASP A 153 15.48 -25.19 -1.76
CA ASP A 153 16.51 -25.05 -2.81
C ASP A 153 16.36 -26.00 -4.03
N LYS A 154 15.20 -26.64 -4.17
CA LYS A 154 14.85 -27.45 -5.33
C LYS A 154 13.70 -26.84 -6.11
N ILE A 155 13.65 -27.15 -7.40
CA ILE A 155 12.50 -26.81 -8.24
C ILE A 155 11.33 -27.71 -7.84
N ALA A 156 10.17 -27.11 -7.63
CA ALA A 156 8.96 -27.78 -7.18
C ALA A 156 7.72 -27.27 -7.92
N ILE A 157 6.68 -28.10 -7.96
CA ILE A 157 5.39 -27.79 -8.56
C ILE A 157 4.40 -27.46 -7.45
N PHE A 158 3.73 -26.33 -7.59
CA PHE A 158 2.70 -25.84 -6.69
C PHE A 158 1.36 -25.77 -7.42
N GLN A 159 0.29 -26.02 -6.68
CA GLN A 159 -1.07 -25.65 -7.08
C GLN A 159 -1.40 -24.32 -6.39
N GLY A 160 -1.63 -23.27 -7.17
CA GLY A 160 -1.61 -21.89 -6.72
C GLY A 160 -0.20 -21.28 -6.64
N LYS A 161 -0.14 -19.97 -6.43
CA LYS A 161 1.09 -19.18 -6.51
C LYS A 161 2.02 -19.45 -5.31
N PRO A 162 3.31 -19.80 -5.53
CA PRO A 162 4.30 -19.90 -4.45
C PRO A 162 4.51 -18.56 -3.72
N PRO A 163 4.90 -18.54 -2.44
CA PRO A 163 5.10 -19.69 -1.54
C PRO A 163 3.81 -20.19 -0.87
N HIS A 164 2.68 -19.55 -1.13
CA HIS A 164 1.39 -19.86 -0.48
C HIS A 164 0.64 -21.03 -1.13
N GLY A 165 1.03 -21.41 -2.34
CA GLY A 165 0.48 -22.55 -3.07
C GLY A 165 0.69 -23.89 -2.35
N ILE A 166 -0.16 -24.86 -2.69
CA ILE A 166 -0.06 -26.23 -2.19
C ILE A 166 1.02 -26.95 -2.97
N LEU A 167 2.09 -27.39 -2.29
CA LEU A 167 3.14 -28.21 -2.87
C LEU A 167 2.57 -29.53 -3.40
N LYS A 168 2.80 -29.82 -4.69
CA LYS A 168 2.34 -31.04 -5.37
C LYS A 168 3.45 -32.01 -5.69
N GLU A 169 4.60 -31.50 -6.13
CA GLU A 169 5.71 -32.33 -6.58
C GLU A 169 7.02 -31.61 -6.26
N ILE A 170 8.03 -32.34 -5.79
CA ILE A 170 9.40 -31.84 -5.65
C ILE A 170 10.23 -32.54 -6.72
N THR A 171 10.90 -31.78 -7.57
CA THR A 171 11.78 -32.34 -8.58
C THR A 171 13.17 -32.61 -8.00
N SER A 172 13.98 -33.38 -8.73
CA SER A 172 15.39 -33.61 -8.38
C SER A 172 16.32 -32.45 -8.77
N TYR A 173 15.79 -31.42 -9.44
CA TYR A 173 16.61 -30.33 -9.98
C TYR A 173 16.87 -29.26 -8.92
N GLU A 174 18.14 -28.89 -8.78
CA GLU A 174 18.56 -27.78 -7.92
C GLU A 174 18.28 -26.44 -8.59
N VAL A 175 17.94 -25.44 -7.78
CA VAL A 175 17.72 -24.09 -8.28
C VAL A 175 19.06 -23.45 -8.64
N LYS A 176 19.20 -23.01 -9.89
CA LYS A 176 20.31 -22.15 -10.31
C LYS A 176 20.03 -20.73 -9.82
N GLU A 177 21.04 -20.08 -9.23
CA GLU A 177 20.91 -18.75 -8.65
C GLU A 177 20.40 -17.70 -9.65
N ILE A 178 20.79 -17.83 -10.92
CA ILE A 178 20.34 -16.95 -12.01
C ILE A 178 18.82 -16.96 -12.24
N TYR A 179 18.14 -18.04 -11.84
CA TYR A 179 16.71 -18.21 -12.02
C TYR A 179 15.94 -18.17 -10.70
N ARG A 180 16.63 -17.97 -9.57
CA ARG A 180 16.02 -18.01 -8.24
C ARG A 180 14.87 -17.04 -8.12
N GLN A 181 15.09 -15.78 -8.52
CA GLN A 181 14.06 -14.74 -8.44
C GLN A 181 12.78 -15.12 -9.22
N GLU A 182 12.92 -15.59 -10.46
CA GLU A 182 11.77 -15.98 -11.29
C GLU A 182 11.01 -17.18 -10.70
N LEU A 183 11.72 -18.14 -10.12
CA LEU A 183 11.13 -19.30 -9.45
C LEU A 183 10.50 -18.94 -8.09
N GLU A 184 11.00 -17.91 -7.40
CA GLU A 184 10.36 -17.38 -6.18
C GLU A 184 9.03 -16.68 -6.51
N GLU A 185 8.99 -15.94 -7.61
CA GLU A 185 7.75 -15.31 -8.11
C GLU A 185 6.72 -16.35 -8.60
N GLY A 186 7.22 -17.51 -9.06
CA GLY A 186 6.44 -18.64 -9.52
C GLY A 186 6.07 -18.52 -10.99
N ILE A 187 6.40 -19.55 -11.77
CA ILE A 187 6.18 -19.58 -13.22
C ILE A 187 4.93 -20.40 -13.53
N PRO A 188 3.84 -19.79 -14.05
CA PRO A 188 2.63 -20.53 -14.38
C PRO A 188 2.85 -21.47 -15.57
N PHE A 189 2.15 -22.60 -15.57
CA PHE A 189 2.08 -23.50 -16.73
C PHE A 189 0.70 -24.13 -16.86
N ALA A 190 0.24 -24.29 -18.10
CA ALA A 190 -1.08 -24.83 -18.40
C ALA A 190 -1.09 -26.36 -18.51
N ASP A 191 -0.03 -26.95 -19.10
CA ASP A 191 0.03 -28.37 -19.42
C ASP A 191 1.42 -29.01 -19.19
N GLU A 192 1.47 -30.34 -19.29
CA GLU A 192 2.69 -31.12 -19.08
C GLU A 192 3.80 -30.84 -20.11
N LYS A 193 3.45 -30.40 -21.32
CA LYS A 193 4.42 -30.06 -22.36
C LYS A 193 5.09 -28.73 -22.04
N GLU A 194 4.31 -27.75 -21.60
CA GLU A 194 4.81 -26.46 -21.13
C GLU A 194 5.66 -26.63 -19.87
N LYS A 195 5.19 -27.43 -18.90
CA LYS A 195 5.97 -27.82 -17.71
C LYS A 195 7.35 -28.32 -18.09
N ARG A 196 7.41 -29.28 -19.02
CA ARG A 196 8.69 -29.86 -19.47
C ARG A 196 9.59 -28.83 -20.13
N ARG A 197 9.05 -28.00 -21.01
CA ARG A 197 9.82 -26.95 -21.70
C ARG A 197 10.42 -25.95 -20.73
N ILE A 198 9.66 -25.56 -19.71
CA ILE A 198 10.16 -24.69 -18.64
C ILE A 198 11.26 -25.45 -17.89
N LEU A 199 11.02 -26.65 -17.38
CA LEU A 199 12.05 -27.40 -16.66
C LEU A 199 13.35 -27.57 -17.47
N GLU A 200 13.27 -27.89 -18.76
CA GLU A 200 14.43 -27.98 -19.65
C GLU A 200 15.20 -26.65 -19.74
N SER A 201 14.50 -25.53 -19.80
CA SER A 201 15.12 -24.18 -19.89
C SER A 201 15.84 -23.78 -18.60
N TYR A 202 15.33 -24.20 -17.44
CA TYR A 202 15.88 -23.83 -16.13
C TYR A 202 16.95 -24.84 -15.64
N THR A 203 17.05 -26.00 -16.29
CA THR A 203 17.98 -27.08 -15.91
C THR A 203 19.14 -27.27 -16.89
N SER A 204 19.03 -26.78 -18.13
CA SER A 204 20.13 -26.71 -19.11
C SER A 204 21.23 -25.77 -18.64
#